data_AF-A0A485KX99-F1
#
_entry.id   AF-A0A485KX99-F1
#
_cell.length_a   1.000
_cell.length_b   1.000
_cell.length_c   1.000
_cell.angle_alpha   90.00
_cell.angle_beta   90.00
_cell.angle_gamma   90.00
#
_symmetry.space_group_name_H-M   'P 1'
#
loop_
_entity.id
_entity.type
_entity.pdbx_description
1 polymer ?
#
loop_
_entity_poly.entity_id
_entity_poly.type
_entity_poly.pdbx_seq_one_letter_code
_entity_poly.pdbx_strand_id
1 'polypeptide(L)'
;MSAPSWANGSVVILTHVATGASLTVLVEKDKAQLTFCRIEGPYEKLKVTQNDGETAWGAGGGKFASFVTSSAGGGDPDGAATMAFQLCANQKKENTDGSEGWYLGVSSSSSSGVLLPHGLRLVGNAGPQPFVATEVTSRAQMSLSTATQHGPSLTSTQIETFCREGYLVLPGAVPLPLVHDALRRINHELGKPGMMIEGGVEGAAKLAGNTSNHPAILDLYRPIEAAVESLVGAGCAVPPQGAQLALRFPEVCPPYEPKGTEWHTDGMRQGKWNPFSLLVGISLSNVPAPQSGNLLAFPRTHHTLHAMLQEGGLLHLCTSSDAVWGHGQLPDLGPPTALLLAKGDVVLAHPKMAHRGGPNFSPDIRYQIYYRIKHKHHAARQRQLETDLFADLDGCHTTT
;
A
#
# COMPACT_ATOMS: atom_id res chain seq x y z
N MET A 1 -21.66 -29.28 -18.61
CA MET A 1 -21.71 -28.45 -17.37
C MET A 1 -22.13 -27.06 -17.76
N SER A 2 -22.98 -26.41 -16.95
CA SER A 2 -23.45 -25.04 -17.19
C SER A 2 -22.27 -24.07 -17.09
N ALA A 3 -22.25 -23.04 -17.94
CA ALA A 3 -21.34 -21.90 -17.82
C ALA A 3 -21.37 -21.34 -16.38
N PRO A 4 -20.28 -20.75 -15.88
CA PRO A 4 -20.25 -20.26 -14.52
C PRO A 4 -21.35 -19.22 -14.29
N SER A 5 -22.01 -19.29 -13.13
CA SER A 5 -23.16 -18.45 -12.76
C SER A 5 -22.78 -17.02 -12.38
N TRP A 6 -21.62 -16.54 -12.82
CA TRP A 6 -21.14 -15.20 -12.50
C TRP A 6 -22.07 -14.14 -13.10
N ALA A 7 -22.37 -13.14 -12.29
CA ALA A 7 -23.15 -11.98 -12.69
C ALA A 7 -22.23 -10.89 -13.28
N ASN A 8 -22.82 -9.93 -13.99
CA ASN A 8 -22.08 -8.74 -14.39
C ASN A 8 -21.56 -8.00 -13.15
N GLY A 9 -20.27 -7.75 -13.12
CA GLY A 9 -19.58 -7.13 -11.99
C GLY A 9 -19.11 -8.11 -10.91
N SER A 10 -19.19 -9.42 -11.13
CA SER A 10 -18.53 -10.40 -10.25
C SER A 10 -17.01 -10.21 -10.29
N VAL A 11 -16.36 -10.30 -9.13
CA VAL A 11 -14.90 -10.33 -9.05
C VAL A 11 -14.45 -11.78 -8.95
N VAL A 12 -13.58 -12.20 -9.86
CA VAL A 12 -13.13 -13.58 -9.99
C VAL A 12 -11.60 -13.62 -9.99
N ILE A 13 -11.02 -14.53 -9.20
CA ILE A 13 -9.61 -14.88 -9.29
C ILE A 13 -9.50 -16.04 -10.27
N LEU A 14 -8.73 -15.85 -11.34
CA LEU A 14 -8.36 -16.90 -12.28
C LEU A 14 -6.96 -17.38 -11.92
N THR A 15 -6.83 -18.65 -11.54
CA THR A 15 -5.56 -19.29 -11.21
C THR A 15 -5.23 -20.32 -12.28
N HIS A 16 -4.14 -20.10 -13.01
CA HIS A 16 -3.66 -21.05 -14.00
C HIS A 16 -3.13 -22.30 -13.31
N VAL A 17 -3.68 -23.47 -13.64
CA VAL A 17 -3.41 -24.72 -12.92
C VAL A 17 -1.94 -25.13 -12.99
N ALA A 18 -1.32 -25.01 -14.17
CA ALA A 18 0.04 -25.53 -14.35
C ALA A 18 1.13 -24.67 -13.69
N THR A 19 0.90 -23.36 -13.53
CA THR A 19 1.93 -22.44 -12.99
C THR A 19 1.57 -21.84 -11.64
N GLY A 20 0.32 -22.02 -11.17
CA GLY A 20 -0.20 -21.32 -9.98
C GLY A 20 -0.38 -19.81 -10.17
N ALA A 21 -0.09 -19.28 -11.35
CA ALA A 21 -0.17 -17.85 -11.60
C ALA A 21 -1.63 -17.40 -11.57
N SER A 22 -1.90 -16.40 -10.74
CA SER A 22 -3.24 -15.87 -10.55
C SER A 22 -3.37 -14.44 -11.01
N LEU A 23 -4.60 -14.07 -11.38
CA LEU A 23 -5.00 -12.70 -11.66
C LEU A 23 -6.43 -12.48 -11.22
N THR A 24 -6.72 -11.26 -10.73
CA THR A 24 -8.06 -10.88 -10.29
C THR A 24 -8.71 -9.99 -11.34
N VAL A 25 -9.90 -10.37 -11.79
CA VAL A 25 -10.66 -9.68 -12.84
C VAL A 25 -12.09 -9.39 -12.43
N LEU A 26 -12.62 -8.31 -12.99
CA LEU A 26 -14.06 -8.05 -13.00
C LEU A 26 -14.66 -8.72 -14.23
N VAL A 27 -15.73 -9.49 -14.04
CA VAL A 27 -16.43 -10.20 -15.11
C VAL A 27 -17.55 -9.34 -15.66
N GLU A 28 -17.56 -9.20 -16.98
CA GLU A 28 -18.71 -8.73 -17.74
C GLU A 28 -19.20 -9.87 -18.62
N LYS A 29 -20.49 -10.15 -18.56
CA LYS A 29 -21.17 -11.24 -19.25
C LYS A 29 -22.20 -10.67 -20.21
N ASP A 30 -22.09 -11.08 -21.46
CA ASP A 30 -23.11 -10.89 -22.49
C ASP A 30 -23.53 -12.27 -23.01
N LYS A 31 -24.77 -12.65 -22.70
CA LYS A 31 -25.31 -14.00 -22.96
C LYS A 31 -24.42 -15.10 -22.35
N ALA A 32 -23.76 -15.88 -23.21
CA ALA A 32 -22.87 -16.98 -22.82
C ALA A 32 -21.38 -16.60 -22.90
N GLN A 33 -21.07 -15.34 -23.22
CA GLN A 33 -19.70 -14.86 -23.40
C GLN A 33 -19.25 -14.02 -22.21
N LEU A 34 -17.96 -14.07 -21.92
CA LEU A 34 -17.31 -13.37 -20.82
C LEU A 34 -16.25 -12.42 -21.36
N THR A 35 -16.23 -11.20 -20.85
CA THR A 35 -15.12 -10.26 -21.00
C THR A 35 -14.53 -9.98 -19.63
N PHE A 36 -13.21 -9.89 -19.57
CA PHE A 36 -12.47 -9.58 -18.36
C PHE A 36 -12.09 -8.11 -18.34
N CYS A 37 -12.40 -7.44 -17.24
CA CYS A 37 -12.04 -6.04 -17.00
C CYS A 37 -11.01 -5.96 -15.88
N ARG A 38 -10.12 -4.98 -15.99
CA ARG A 38 -9.10 -4.72 -14.97
C ARG A 38 -9.73 -4.05 -13.75
N ILE A 39 -9.44 -4.56 -12.56
CA ILE A 39 -10.00 -4.00 -11.32
C ILE A 39 -9.48 -2.59 -11.03
N GLU A 40 -8.21 -2.35 -11.33
CA GLU A 40 -7.53 -1.07 -11.09
C GLU A 40 -7.89 0.01 -12.13
N GLY A 41 -8.47 -0.40 -13.27
CA GLY A 41 -8.82 0.46 -14.39
C GLY A 41 -10.27 0.27 -14.80
N PRO A 42 -11.23 1.07 -14.29
CA PRO A 42 -12.67 0.80 -14.37
C PRO A 42 -13.25 0.78 -15.81
N TYR A 43 -12.46 1.14 -16.82
CA TYR A 43 -12.84 1.14 -18.23
C TYR A 43 -11.89 0.31 -19.11
N GLU A 44 -10.90 -0.35 -18.51
CA GLU A 44 -9.95 -1.19 -19.24
C GLU A 44 -10.48 -2.62 -19.31
N LYS A 45 -10.63 -3.13 -20.53
CA LYS A 45 -10.98 -4.54 -20.78
C LYS A 45 -9.85 -5.23 -21.52
N LEU A 46 -9.80 -6.55 -21.38
CA LEU A 46 -8.81 -7.37 -22.06
C LEU A 46 -9.04 -7.30 -23.57
N LYS A 47 -7.97 -7.03 -24.32
CA LYS A 47 -7.95 -7.04 -25.78
C LYS A 47 -7.00 -8.14 -26.24
N VAL A 48 -7.39 -8.84 -27.29
CA VAL A 48 -6.54 -9.78 -28.02
C VAL A 48 -6.59 -9.34 -29.48
N THR A 49 -5.46 -8.88 -30.01
CA THR A 49 -5.37 -8.41 -31.39
C THR A 49 -5.53 -9.58 -32.35
N GLN A 50 -6.30 -9.39 -33.42
CA GLN A 50 -6.63 -10.50 -34.31
C GLN A 50 -5.46 -10.96 -35.18
N ASN A 51 -4.45 -10.12 -35.40
CA ASN A 51 -3.37 -10.39 -36.36
C ASN A 51 -2.26 -11.23 -35.74
N ASP A 52 -1.83 -10.86 -34.54
CA ASP A 52 -0.64 -11.37 -33.86
C ASP A 52 -0.94 -11.94 -32.47
N GLY A 53 -2.18 -11.86 -31.98
CA GLY A 53 -2.58 -12.41 -30.68
C GLY A 53 -2.04 -11.61 -29.49
N GLU A 54 -1.52 -10.41 -29.73
CA GLU A 54 -1.06 -9.49 -28.70
C GLU A 54 -2.19 -9.24 -27.69
N THR A 55 -1.86 -9.45 -26.43
CA THR A 55 -2.81 -9.40 -25.32
C THR A 55 -2.47 -8.24 -24.42
N ALA A 56 -3.41 -7.31 -24.26
CA ALA A 56 -3.21 -6.08 -23.51
C ALA A 56 -4.50 -5.59 -22.84
N TRP A 57 -4.36 -4.75 -21.82
CA TRP A 57 -5.46 -3.95 -21.30
C TRP A 57 -5.66 -2.71 -22.16
N GLY A 58 -6.90 -2.30 -22.38
CA GLY A 58 -7.15 -1.00 -22.97
C GLY A 58 -8.56 -0.49 -22.79
N ALA A 59 -8.73 0.83 -22.84
CA ALA A 59 -10.01 1.51 -22.83
C ALA A 59 -10.50 1.85 -24.27
N GLY A 60 -11.75 2.28 -24.42
CA GLY A 60 -12.31 2.84 -25.67
C GLY A 60 -13.23 1.92 -26.50
N GLY A 61 -13.78 2.43 -27.61
CA GLY A 61 -14.81 1.77 -28.44
C GLY A 61 -14.35 0.64 -29.39
N GLY A 62 -13.25 -0.05 -29.08
CA GLY A 62 -12.73 -1.17 -29.87
C GLY A 62 -13.40 -2.51 -29.54
N LYS A 63 -13.23 -3.52 -30.40
CA LYS A 63 -13.69 -4.89 -30.10
C LYS A 63 -12.81 -5.50 -29.00
N PHE A 64 -13.41 -5.79 -27.85
CA PHE A 64 -12.74 -6.44 -26.73
C PHE A 64 -12.72 -7.96 -26.89
N ALA A 65 -11.82 -8.61 -26.15
CA ALA A 65 -11.79 -10.05 -26.10
C ALA A 65 -13.04 -10.57 -25.38
N SER A 66 -13.69 -11.56 -25.99
CA SER A 66 -14.89 -12.20 -25.48
C SER A 66 -14.67 -13.70 -25.51
N PHE A 67 -14.93 -14.39 -24.41
CA PHE A 67 -14.56 -15.78 -24.20
C PHE A 67 -15.79 -16.64 -23.92
N VAL A 68 -15.80 -17.86 -24.44
CA VAL A 68 -16.70 -18.93 -23.99
C VAL A 68 -15.93 -19.90 -23.09
N THR A 69 -16.59 -20.37 -22.04
CA THR A 69 -16.00 -21.34 -21.12
C THR A 69 -16.27 -22.76 -21.57
N SER A 70 -15.24 -23.60 -21.59
CA SER A 70 -15.37 -25.05 -21.76
C SER A 70 -14.73 -25.76 -20.56
N SER A 71 -15.14 -27.01 -20.30
CA SER A 71 -14.47 -27.84 -19.31
C SER A 71 -13.07 -28.15 -19.83
N ALA A 72 -12.04 -27.72 -19.11
CA ALA A 72 -10.69 -28.17 -19.41
C ALA A 72 -10.56 -29.57 -18.80
N GLY A 73 -10.39 -30.62 -19.62
CA GLY A 73 -10.17 -31.95 -19.10
C GLY A 73 -8.92 -31.97 -18.20
N GLY A 74 -9.07 -32.45 -16.97
CA GLY A 74 -8.01 -32.42 -15.94
C GLY A 74 -8.57 -31.87 -14.64
N GLY A 75 -8.89 -32.77 -13.71
CA GLY A 75 -9.29 -32.38 -12.36
C GLY A 75 -8.11 -31.73 -11.65
N ASP A 76 -8.38 -30.63 -10.94
CA ASP A 76 -7.50 -30.12 -9.91
C ASP A 76 -7.30 -31.21 -8.84
N PRO A 77 -6.09 -31.45 -8.30
CA PRO A 77 -5.89 -32.37 -7.17
C PRO A 77 -6.83 -32.13 -5.98
N ASP A 78 -7.32 -30.90 -5.80
CA ASP A 78 -8.23 -30.51 -4.72
C ASP A 78 -9.73 -30.63 -5.07
N GLY A 79 -10.07 -31.16 -6.26
CA GLY A 79 -11.45 -31.38 -6.69
C GLY A 79 -12.19 -30.13 -7.18
N ALA A 80 -11.50 -29.01 -7.38
CA ALA A 80 -12.08 -27.80 -7.93
C ALA A 80 -12.37 -27.95 -9.44
N ALA A 81 -13.47 -27.36 -9.90
CA ALA A 81 -13.83 -27.39 -11.32
C ALA A 81 -12.87 -26.51 -12.13
N THR A 82 -12.21 -27.12 -13.12
CA THR A 82 -11.30 -26.44 -14.04
C THR A 82 -12.00 -26.03 -15.32
N MET A 83 -11.62 -24.86 -15.86
CA MET A 83 -12.23 -24.26 -17.04
C MET A 83 -11.15 -23.77 -18.01
N ALA A 84 -11.43 -23.88 -19.31
CA ALA A 84 -10.68 -23.19 -20.35
C ALA A 84 -11.52 -22.04 -20.90
N PHE A 85 -10.87 -20.94 -21.26
CA PHE A 85 -11.51 -19.75 -21.82
C PHE A 85 -11.14 -19.61 -23.29
N GLN A 86 -12.01 -20.11 -24.18
CA GLN A 86 -11.80 -20.01 -25.62
C GLN A 86 -12.26 -18.64 -26.13
N LEU A 87 -11.44 -17.98 -26.91
CA LEU A 87 -11.80 -16.72 -27.56
C LEU A 87 -12.95 -16.96 -28.57
N CYS A 88 -13.99 -16.15 -28.50
CA CYS A 88 -15.14 -16.23 -29.43
C CYS A 88 -14.70 -15.87 -30.86
N ALA A 89 -13.77 -14.93 -30.99
CA ALA A 89 -13.09 -14.67 -32.24
C ALA A 89 -11.97 -15.69 -32.46
N ASN A 90 -11.59 -15.91 -33.72
CA ASN A 90 -10.41 -16.72 -34.09
C ASN A 90 -10.48 -18.21 -33.66
N GLN A 91 -11.68 -18.78 -33.54
CA GLN A 91 -11.86 -20.20 -33.22
C GLN A 91 -11.23 -21.16 -34.25
N LYS A 92 -10.96 -20.69 -35.47
CA LYS A 92 -10.34 -21.46 -36.57
C LYS A 92 -8.87 -21.11 -36.83
N LYS A 93 -8.27 -20.26 -35.99
CA LYS A 93 -6.86 -19.88 -36.15
C LYS A 93 -5.97 -20.86 -35.39
N GLU A 94 -4.81 -21.13 -35.96
CA GLU A 94 -3.74 -21.85 -35.28
C GLU A 94 -3.25 -21.03 -34.08
N ASN A 95 -3.13 -21.68 -32.92
CA ASN A 95 -2.64 -21.08 -31.69
C ASN A 95 -1.13 -21.34 -31.49
N THR A 96 -0.58 -20.94 -30.35
CA THR A 96 0.86 -21.07 -30.09
C THR A 96 1.40 -22.50 -30.02
N ASP A 97 0.54 -23.52 -29.82
CA ASP A 97 0.95 -24.93 -29.79
C ASP A 97 0.67 -25.67 -31.12
N GLY A 98 0.15 -24.95 -32.13
CA GLY A 98 -0.18 -25.49 -33.45
C GLY A 98 -1.58 -26.10 -33.54
N SER A 99 -2.36 -26.12 -32.45
CA SER A 99 -3.76 -26.57 -32.49
C SER A 99 -4.73 -25.46 -32.91
N GLU A 100 -5.97 -25.84 -33.23
CA GLU A 100 -7.00 -24.91 -33.69
C GLU A 100 -7.72 -24.22 -32.52
N GLY A 101 -7.86 -22.91 -32.62
CA GLY A 101 -8.61 -22.07 -31.71
C GLY A 101 -7.75 -21.39 -30.66
N TRP A 102 -8.00 -20.12 -30.43
CA TRP A 102 -7.27 -19.30 -29.47
C TRP A 102 -7.94 -19.33 -28.09
N TYR A 103 -7.12 -19.50 -27.06
CA TYR A 103 -7.55 -19.55 -25.66
C TYR A 103 -6.75 -18.55 -24.83
N LEU A 104 -7.35 -18.16 -23.71
CA LEU A 104 -6.61 -17.52 -22.63
C LEU A 104 -5.61 -18.53 -22.05
N GLY A 105 -4.38 -18.07 -21.80
CA GLY A 105 -3.33 -18.88 -21.22
C GLY A 105 -2.24 -18.04 -20.56
N VAL A 106 -1.28 -18.73 -19.94
CA VAL A 106 -0.10 -18.14 -19.33
C VAL A 106 1.15 -18.66 -20.03
N SER A 107 2.08 -17.76 -20.34
CA SER A 107 3.35 -18.09 -20.98
C SER A 107 4.53 -17.49 -20.23
N SER A 108 5.61 -18.28 -20.11
CA SER A 108 6.93 -17.84 -19.64
C SER A 108 7.86 -17.44 -20.79
N SER A 109 7.54 -17.82 -22.03
CA SER A 109 8.38 -17.64 -23.22
C SER A 109 7.91 -16.49 -24.12
N SER A 110 6.69 -16.00 -23.95
CA SER A 110 6.16 -14.90 -24.76
C SER A 110 6.84 -13.58 -24.41
N SER A 111 7.26 -12.83 -25.42
CA SER A 111 7.73 -11.45 -25.26
C SER A 111 6.57 -10.45 -25.17
N SER A 112 5.36 -10.84 -25.62
CA SER A 112 4.14 -10.04 -25.62
C SER A 112 3.08 -10.62 -24.67
N GLY A 113 2.16 -9.78 -24.20
CA GLY A 113 1.13 -10.15 -23.23
C GLY A 113 1.15 -9.32 -21.94
N VAL A 114 0.08 -9.43 -21.16
CA VAL A 114 -0.06 -8.71 -19.88
C VAL A 114 0.86 -9.34 -18.84
N LEU A 115 1.77 -8.55 -18.28
CA LEU A 115 2.67 -9.00 -17.21
C LEU A 115 1.89 -9.27 -15.92
N LEU A 116 2.04 -10.47 -15.37
CA LEU A 116 1.48 -10.88 -14.09
C LEU A 116 2.49 -10.64 -12.95
N PRO A 117 2.06 -10.50 -11.68
CA PRO A 117 2.95 -10.25 -10.54
C PRO A 117 4.10 -11.27 -10.40
N HIS A 118 3.88 -12.49 -10.86
CA HIS A 118 4.81 -13.62 -10.78
C HIS A 118 5.87 -13.61 -11.92
N GLY A 119 5.95 -12.55 -12.72
CA GLY A 119 6.88 -12.44 -13.85
C GLY A 119 6.45 -13.17 -15.13
N LEU A 120 5.36 -13.92 -15.09
CA LEU A 120 4.76 -14.59 -16.25
C LEU A 120 3.84 -13.65 -17.04
N ARG A 121 3.47 -14.02 -18.25
CA ARG A 121 2.55 -13.22 -19.09
C ARG A 121 1.24 -13.94 -19.36
N LEU A 122 0.14 -13.20 -19.26
CA LEU A 122 -1.17 -13.60 -19.74
C LEU A 122 -1.25 -13.34 -21.26
N VAL A 123 -1.64 -14.37 -21.99
CA VAL A 123 -1.76 -14.37 -23.46
C VAL A 123 -3.14 -14.88 -23.89
N GLY A 124 -3.63 -14.42 -25.03
CA GLY A 124 -4.97 -14.72 -25.55
C GLY A 124 -4.99 -15.56 -26.82
N ASN A 125 -3.82 -16.06 -27.25
CA ASN A 125 -3.63 -16.94 -28.41
C ASN A 125 -3.02 -18.29 -28.02
N ALA A 126 -3.14 -18.72 -26.77
CA ALA A 126 -2.67 -20.02 -26.30
C ALA A 126 -3.56 -21.15 -26.80
N GLY A 127 -3.09 -22.40 -26.66
CA GLY A 127 -3.96 -23.57 -26.68
C GLY A 127 -4.77 -23.73 -25.39
N PRO A 128 -5.63 -24.76 -25.29
CA PRO A 128 -6.52 -24.96 -24.16
C PRO A 128 -5.75 -25.17 -22.86
N GLN A 129 -5.73 -24.15 -22.00
CA GLN A 129 -5.09 -24.21 -20.69
C GLN A 129 -6.12 -24.18 -19.56
N PRO A 130 -6.02 -25.06 -18.55
CA PRO A 130 -6.94 -25.10 -17.43
C PRO A 130 -6.68 -23.96 -16.43
N PHE A 131 -7.76 -23.31 -16.02
CA PHE A 131 -7.81 -22.37 -14.91
C PHE A 131 -8.80 -22.86 -13.86
N VAL A 132 -8.45 -22.66 -12.60
CA VAL A 132 -9.42 -22.64 -11.50
C VAL A 132 -9.93 -21.21 -11.38
N ALA A 133 -11.24 -21.06 -11.33
CA ALA A 133 -11.87 -19.75 -11.23
C ALA A 133 -12.69 -19.65 -9.95
N THR A 134 -12.26 -18.78 -9.04
CA THR A 134 -12.89 -18.60 -7.73
C THR A 134 -13.59 -17.24 -7.69
N GLU A 135 -14.92 -17.25 -7.56
CA GLU A 135 -15.69 -16.01 -7.37
C GLU A 135 -15.44 -15.47 -5.96
N VAL A 136 -14.94 -14.24 -5.90
CA VAL A 136 -14.65 -13.52 -4.65
C VAL A 136 -15.88 -12.75 -4.18
N THR A 137 -16.65 -12.16 -5.10
CA THR A 137 -17.94 -11.49 -4.79
C THR A 137 -18.83 -11.44 -6.02
N SER A 138 -20.15 -11.59 -5.82
CA SER A 138 -21.17 -11.72 -6.88
C SER A 138 -21.87 -10.42 -7.28
N ARG A 139 -21.51 -9.30 -6.67
CA ARG A 139 -21.83 -7.94 -7.10
C ARG A 139 -20.68 -7.04 -6.72
N ALA A 140 -20.42 -6.01 -7.50
CA ALA A 140 -19.54 -4.89 -7.14
C ALA A 140 -20.06 -4.05 -5.95
N GLN A 141 -20.74 -4.67 -4.97
CA GLN A 141 -20.44 -4.34 -3.58
C GLN A 141 -18.97 -4.70 -3.41
N MET A 142 -18.08 -3.71 -3.54
CA MET A 142 -16.83 -3.73 -2.81
C MET A 142 -17.20 -3.85 -1.35
N SER A 143 -17.44 -5.08 -0.90
CA SER A 143 -17.56 -5.35 0.51
C SER A 143 -16.18 -5.05 1.04
N LEU A 144 -16.08 -3.92 1.72
CA LEU A 144 -14.98 -3.58 2.61
C LEU A 144 -14.62 -4.79 3.50
N SER A 145 -15.52 -5.77 3.71
CA SER A 145 -15.31 -6.92 4.59
C SER A 145 -14.12 -7.83 4.26
N THR A 146 -13.71 -8.00 2.99
CA THR A 146 -12.47 -8.75 2.67
C THR A 146 -11.24 -7.85 2.67
N ALA A 147 -11.39 -6.57 2.31
CA ALA A 147 -10.35 -5.56 2.48
C ALA A 147 -10.04 -5.27 3.95
N THR A 148 -10.91 -5.66 4.89
CA THR A 148 -10.72 -5.54 6.35
C THR A 148 -10.22 -6.83 7.01
N GLN A 149 -9.83 -7.86 6.25
CA GLN A 149 -9.14 -9.00 6.85
C GLN A 149 -7.79 -8.54 7.39
N HIS A 150 -7.41 -9.02 8.58
CA HIS A 150 -6.09 -8.76 9.15
C HIS A 150 -5.03 -9.26 8.16
N GLY A 151 -4.13 -8.38 7.75
CA GLY A 151 -2.97 -8.74 6.95
C GLY A 151 -2.00 -9.61 7.73
N PRO A 152 -0.94 -10.11 7.08
CA PRO A 152 0.03 -10.99 7.72
C PRO A 152 0.81 -10.26 8.82
N SER A 153 1.22 -11.02 9.83
CA SER A 153 2.25 -10.61 10.79
C SER A 153 3.60 -10.38 10.11
N LEU A 154 4.47 -9.60 10.74
CA LEU A 154 5.83 -9.40 10.24
C LEU A 154 6.68 -10.66 10.37
N THR A 155 7.57 -10.88 9.41
CA THR A 155 8.62 -11.90 9.51
C THR A 155 9.76 -11.43 10.42
N SER A 156 10.58 -12.36 10.92
CA SER A 156 11.76 -12.02 11.72
C SER A 156 12.71 -11.06 10.99
N THR A 157 12.95 -11.27 9.69
CA THR A 157 13.79 -10.38 8.88
C THR A 157 13.21 -8.96 8.75
N GLN A 158 11.88 -8.83 8.71
CA GLN A 158 11.20 -7.53 8.70
C GLN A 158 11.35 -6.82 10.05
N ILE A 159 11.21 -7.56 11.16
CA ILE A 159 11.44 -7.03 12.52
C ILE A 159 12.91 -6.61 12.69
N GLU A 160 13.86 -7.45 12.28
CA GLU A 160 15.30 -7.13 12.30
C GLU A 160 15.62 -5.87 11.48
N THR A 161 14.98 -5.72 10.30
CA THR A 161 15.12 -4.52 9.47
C THR A 161 14.59 -3.28 10.19
N PHE A 162 13.41 -3.37 10.83
CA PHE A 162 12.88 -2.28 11.65
C PHE A 162 13.83 -1.94 12.81
N CYS A 163 14.32 -2.92 13.56
CA CYS A 163 15.24 -2.71 14.68
C CYS A 163 16.56 -2.07 14.23
N ARG A 164 17.08 -2.47 13.06
CA ARG A 164 18.31 -1.93 12.49
C ARG A 164 18.13 -0.54 11.93
N GLU A 165 17.16 -0.34 11.04
CA GLU A 165 17.00 0.90 10.26
C GLU A 165 16.13 1.96 10.94
N GLY A 166 15.33 1.57 11.94
CA GLY A 166 14.40 2.47 12.63
C GLY A 166 13.07 2.65 11.90
N TYR A 167 12.91 2.00 10.74
CA TYR A 167 11.66 1.95 10.00
C TYR A 167 11.60 0.70 9.10
N LEU A 168 10.39 0.39 8.63
CA LEU A 168 10.09 -0.67 7.68
C LEU A 168 9.00 -0.20 6.71
N VAL A 169 9.18 -0.48 5.42
CA VAL A 169 8.15 -0.25 4.40
C VAL A 169 7.47 -1.58 4.07
N LEU A 170 6.13 -1.57 4.08
CA LEU A 170 5.28 -2.68 3.67
C LEU A 170 4.53 -2.29 2.39
N PRO A 171 4.99 -2.75 1.22
CA PRO A 171 4.38 -2.41 -0.06
C PRO A 171 2.94 -2.93 -0.15
N GLY A 172 2.00 -2.08 -0.58
CA GLY A 172 0.62 -2.45 -0.84
C GLY A 172 -0.14 -3.07 0.34
N ALA A 173 0.32 -2.86 1.57
CA ALA A 173 -0.25 -3.50 2.76
C ALA A 173 -1.69 -3.05 3.04
N VAL A 174 -2.10 -1.89 2.51
CA VAL A 174 -3.47 -1.38 2.61
C VAL A 174 -4.13 -1.47 1.23
N PRO A 175 -5.24 -2.22 1.11
CA PRO A 175 -5.98 -2.33 -0.14
C PRO A 175 -6.40 -0.98 -0.72
N LEU A 176 -6.22 -0.82 -2.04
CA LEU A 176 -6.59 0.40 -2.76
C LEU A 176 -8.05 0.85 -2.56
N PRO A 177 -9.06 -0.04 -2.41
CA PRO A 177 -10.42 0.40 -2.08
C PRO A 177 -10.50 1.26 -0.80
N LEU A 178 -9.77 0.89 0.26
CA LEU A 178 -9.72 1.67 1.50
C LEU A 178 -9.01 3.00 1.29
N VAL A 179 -7.90 3.00 0.53
CA VAL A 179 -7.17 4.22 0.15
C VAL A 179 -8.08 5.17 -0.62
N HIS A 180 -8.85 4.67 -1.59
CA HIS A 180 -9.76 5.47 -2.40
C HIS A 180 -10.91 6.05 -1.58
N ASP A 181 -11.47 5.30 -0.63
CA ASP A 181 -12.52 5.79 0.25
C ASP A 181 -12.00 6.89 1.20
N ALA A 182 -10.80 6.72 1.75
CA ALA A 182 -10.12 7.75 2.53
C ALA A 182 -9.87 9.01 1.71
N LEU A 183 -9.32 8.89 0.50
CA LEU A 183 -9.10 10.02 -0.42
C LEU A 183 -10.40 10.73 -0.78
N ARG A 184 -11.47 9.98 -1.11
CA ARG A 184 -12.78 10.57 -1.43
C ARG A 184 -13.28 11.41 -0.27
N ARG A 185 -13.14 10.91 0.96
CA ARG A 185 -13.52 11.65 2.16
C ARG A 185 -12.67 12.91 2.33
N ILE A 186 -11.35 12.80 2.22
CA ILE A 186 -10.44 13.95 2.38
C ILE A 186 -10.73 15.03 1.34
N ASN A 187 -10.82 14.65 0.07
CA ASN A 187 -11.04 15.59 -1.03
C ASN A 187 -12.43 16.24 -0.97
N HIS A 188 -13.45 15.50 -0.52
CA HIS A 188 -14.77 16.08 -0.28
C HIS A 188 -14.72 17.20 0.76
N GLU A 189 -13.92 17.03 1.82
CA GLU A 189 -13.75 18.07 2.85
C GLU A 189 -12.86 19.21 2.38
N LEU A 190 -11.80 18.93 1.61
CA LEU A 190 -10.95 19.97 1.00
C LEU A 190 -11.73 20.89 0.06
N GLY A 191 -12.75 20.37 -0.64
CA GLY A 191 -13.60 21.15 -1.53
C GLY A 191 -14.58 22.10 -0.82
N LYS A 192 -14.69 22.05 0.51
CA LYS A 192 -15.58 22.93 1.27
C LYS A 192 -14.84 24.22 1.68
N PRO A 193 -15.40 25.41 1.40
CA PRO A 193 -14.81 26.67 1.85
C PRO A 193 -14.58 26.69 3.37
N GLY A 194 -13.41 27.18 3.79
CA GLY A 194 -13.04 27.31 5.20
C GLY A 194 -12.55 26.02 5.88
N MET A 195 -12.47 24.89 5.17
CA MET A 195 -11.94 23.64 5.74
C MET A 195 -10.41 23.59 5.82
N MET A 196 -9.71 24.45 5.08
CA MET A 196 -8.27 24.64 5.24
C MET A 196 -8.02 25.73 6.28
N ILE A 197 -7.41 25.34 7.40
CA ILE A 197 -7.00 26.22 8.49
C ILE A 197 -5.47 26.25 8.58
N GLU A 198 -4.94 27.27 9.25
CA GLU A 198 -3.51 27.30 9.57
C GLU A 198 -3.13 26.03 10.35
N GLY A 199 -2.09 25.35 9.88
CA GLY A 199 -1.54 24.19 10.58
C GLY A 199 -0.48 24.59 11.60
N GLY A 200 0.14 23.58 12.22
CA GLY A 200 1.17 23.79 13.23
C GLY A 200 2.48 24.36 12.68
N VAL A 201 3.54 24.22 13.48
CA VAL A 201 4.85 24.88 13.31
C VAL A 201 5.47 24.74 11.91
N GLU A 202 5.21 23.64 11.16
CA GLU A 202 5.73 23.48 9.80
C GLU A 202 4.99 24.32 8.73
N GLY A 203 4.04 25.17 9.12
CA GLY A 203 3.34 26.11 8.24
C GLY A 203 2.40 25.49 7.21
N ALA A 204 2.32 24.16 7.14
CA ALA A 204 1.44 23.45 6.22
C ALA A 204 -0.02 23.55 6.68
N ALA A 205 -0.91 24.02 5.81
CA ALA A 205 -2.33 24.13 6.10
C ALA A 205 -2.93 22.76 6.52
N LYS A 206 -3.80 22.76 7.53
CA LYS A 206 -4.43 21.57 8.10
C LYS A 206 -5.91 21.53 7.73
N LEU A 207 -6.44 20.33 7.57
CA LEU A 207 -7.88 20.12 7.42
C LEU A 207 -8.59 20.26 8.77
N ALA A 208 -9.61 21.13 8.82
CA ALA A 208 -10.46 21.36 9.98
C ALA A 208 -11.42 20.18 10.25
N GLY A 209 -12.09 20.23 11.41
CA GLY A 209 -13.15 19.29 11.77
C GLY A 209 -12.68 17.87 12.11
N ASN A 210 -13.57 16.91 11.87
CA ASN A 210 -13.50 15.53 12.34
C ASN A 210 -13.22 14.54 11.20
N THR A 211 -12.41 14.94 10.21
CA THR A 211 -12.03 14.02 9.14
C THR A 211 -11.04 12.97 9.65
N SER A 212 -10.18 13.35 10.60
CA SER A 212 -9.14 12.50 11.20
C SER A 212 -9.66 11.26 11.92
N ASN A 213 -10.89 11.28 12.42
CA ASN A 213 -11.54 10.18 13.13
C ASN A 213 -12.72 9.59 12.34
N HIS A 214 -12.84 9.92 11.05
CA HIS A 214 -13.87 9.35 10.20
C HIS A 214 -13.61 7.85 9.96
N PRO A 215 -14.66 6.99 9.85
CA PRO A 215 -14.49 5.55 9.59
C PRO A 215 -13.60 5.23 8.40
N ALA A 216 -13.77 5.91 7.26
CA ALA A 216 -12.90 5.73 6.09
C ALA A 216 -11.40 5.99 6.35
N ILE A 217 -11.07 6.79 7.37
CA ILE A 217 -9.70 6.96 7.83
C ILE A 217 -9.32 5.84 8.78
N LEU A 218 -10.14 5.54 9.79
CA LEU A 218 -9.81 4.51 10.78
C LEU A 218 -9.71 3.09 10.18
N ASP A 219 -10.50 2.79 9.15
CA ASP A 219 -10.53 1.47 8.52
C ASP A 219 -9.24 1.14 7.76
N LEU A 220 -8.40 2.13 7.42
CA LEU A 220 -7.07 1.89 6.83
C LEU A 220 -6.13 1.14 7.79
N TYR A 221 -6.38 1.17 9.11
CA TYR A 221 -5.54 0.50 10.09
C TYR A 221 -5.77 -1.02 10.17
N ARG A 222 -7.00 -1.48 9.95
CA ARG A 222 -7.37 -2.90 10.14
C ARG A 222 -6.50 -3.90 9.35
N PRO A 223 -6.17 -3.66 8.07
CA PRO A 223 -5.34 -4.58 7.28
C PRO A 223 -3.92 -4.74 7.84
N ILE A 224 -3.44 -3.80 8.65
CA ILE A 224 -2.06 -3.78 9.13
C ILE A 224 -1.93 -3.99 10.64
N GLU A 225 -3.04 -4.30 11.32
CA GLU A 225 -3.07 -4.48 12.77
C GLU A 225 -2.12 -5.58 13.23
N ALA A 226 -2.13 -6.76 12.58
CA ALA A 226 -1.23 -7.87 12.92
C ALA A 226 0.26 -7.50 12.72
N ALA A 227 0.59 -6.74 11.67
CA ALA A 227 1.95 -6.26 11.45
C ALA A 227 2.39 -5.28 12.54
N VAL A 228 1.48 -4.41 12.99
CA VAL A 228 1.72 -3.49 14.11
C VAL A 228 1.90 -4.25 15.43
N GLU A 229 1.06 -5.23 15.70
CA GLU A 229 1.18 -6.11 16.88
C GLU A 229 2.45 -6.96 16.85
N SER A 230 2.99 -7.27 15.67
CA SER A 230 4.29 -7.96 15.56
C SER A 230 5.46 -7.14 16.10
N LEU A 231 5.32 -5.80 16.19
CA LEU A 231 6.31 -4.93 16.84
C LEU A 231 5.90 -4.57 18.25
N VAL A 232 4.66 -4.11 18.44
CA VAL A 232 4.18 -3.62 19.75
C VAL A 232 4.01 -4.75 20.76
N GLY A 233 3.63 -5.94 20.30
CA GLY A 233 3.23 -7.08 21.12
C GLY A 233 1.82 -7.55 20.76
N ALA A 234 1.62 -8.86 20.69
CA ALA A 234 0.33 -9.47 20.37
C ALA A 234 -0.76 -9.02 21.36
N GLY A 235 -1.84 -8.42 20.87
CA GLY A 235 -2.89 -7.84 21.71
C GLY A 235 -2.45 -6.64 22.56
N CYS A 236 -1.25 -6.09 22.37
CA CYS A 236 -0.73 -4.96 23.15
C CYS A 236 -0.93 -3.60 22.48
N ALA A 237 -1.23 -3.57 21.17
CA ALA A 237 -1.51 -2.33 20.46
C ALA A 237 -2.89 -1.77 20.87
N VAL A 238 -2.94 -0.47 21.18
CA VAL A 238 -4.20 0.26 21.37
C VAL A 238 -4.69 0.75 20.00
N PRO A 239 -5.90 0.36 19.55
CA PRO A 239 -6.44 0.81 18.28
C PRO A 239 -6.53 2.34 18.21
N PRO A 240 -6.17 2.95 17.06
CA PRO A 240 -6.22 4.39 16.92
C PRO A 240 -7.67 4.91 16.90
N GLN A 241 -7.91 6.00 17.63
CA GLN A 241 -9.20 6.73 17.61
C GLN A 241 -9.23 7.90 16.62
N GLY A 242 -8.09 8.15 15.97
CA GLY A 242 -7.91 9.22 14.99
C GLY A 242 -6.52 9.15 14.38
N ALA A 243 -6.34 9.92 13.32
CA ALA A 243 -5.08 10.02 12.61
C ALA A 243 -4.68 11.47 12.32
N GLN A 244 -3.39 11.70 12.07
CA GLN A 244 -2.95 12.95 11.46
C GLN A 244 -3.08 12.84 9.94
N LEU A 245 -3.75 13.80 9.33
CA LEU A 245 -3.72 14.01 7.88
C LEU A 245 -2.55 14.91 7.54
N ALA A 246 -1.52 14.35 6.91
CA ALA A 246 -0.35 15.07 6.46
C ALA A 246 -0.46 15.31 4.95
N LEU A 247 -1.04 16.47 4.61
CA LEU A 247 -1.10 16.96 3.24
C LEU A 247 0.15 17.79 2.97
N ARG A 248 0.82 17.55 1.85
CA ARG A 248 1.83 18.47 1.32
C ARG A 248 1.40 18.97 -0.04
N PHE A 249 1.02 20.24 -0.09
CA PHE A 249 0.69 20.93 -1.32
C PHE A 249 1.95 21.23 -2.12
N PRO A 250 1.85 21.34 -3.46
CA PRO A 250 2.93 21.83 -4.31
C PRO A 250 3.46 23.19 -3.82
N GLU A 251 4.77 23.32 -3.81
CA GLU A 251 5.48 24.54 -3.45
C GLU A 251 5.75 25.39 -4.70
N VAL A 252 5.53 26.69 -4.59
CA VAL A 252 5.79 27.66 -5.67
C VAL A 252 7.03 28.46 -5.29
N CYS A 253 8.18 27.81 -5.33
CA CYS A 253 9.48 28.39 -4.99
C CYS A 253 10.61 27.73 -5.81
N PRO A 254 11.83 28.31 -5.85
CA PRO A 254 12.98 27.64 -6.42
C PRO A 254 13.28 26.31 -5.69
N PRO A 255 13.63 25.23 -6.42
CA PRO A 255 13.97 23.95 -5.80
C PRO A 255 15.12 24.06 -4.79
N TYR A 256 15.04 23.28 -3.72
CA TYR A 256 16.06 23.21 -2.68
C TYR A 256 16.24 21.79 -2.16
N GLU A 257 17.43 21.52 -1.62
CA GLU A 257 17.73 20.24 -0.99
C GLU A 257 17.57 20.31 0.54
N PRO A 258 16.87 19.33 1.14
CA PRO A 258 16.81 19.13 2.59
C PRO A 258 18.22 19.04 3.22
N LYS A 259 18.46 19.83 4.27
CA LYS A 259 19.71 19.74 5.05
C LYS A 259 19.65 18.61 6.08
N GLY A 260 20.80 18.03 6.39
CA GLY A 260 20.94 17.00 7.43
C GLY A 260 20.78 17.52 8.87
N THR A 261 20.72 18.84 9.05
CA THR A 261 20.41 19.52 10.32
C THR A 261 18.92 19.91 10.44
N GLU A 262 18.10 19.61 9.43
CA GLU A 262 16.68 19.90 9.43
C GLU A 262 15.92 18.57 9.60
N TRP A 263 15.58 18.22 10.83
CA TRP A 263 14.81 17.01 11.16
C TRP A 263 14.13 17.15 12.52
N HIS A 264 13.24 16.22 12.85
CA HIS A 264 12.73 16.07 14.21
C HIS A 264 12.52 14.58 14.55
N THR A 265 12.40 14.29 15.84
CA THR A 265 11.72 13.09 16.34
C THR A 265 10.34 13.47 16.85
N ASP A 266 9.40 12.52 16.94
CA ASP A 266 8.06 12.82 17.45
C ASP A 266 8.06 13.30 18.91
N GLY A 267 9.06 12.87 19.69
CA GLY A 267 9.21 13.22 21.10
C GLY A 267 9.83 14.59 21.37
N MET A 268 10.68 15.09 20.47
CA MET A 268 11.47 16.31 20.69
C MET A 268 10.64 17.52 21.10
N ARG A 269 9.54 17.80 20.41
CA ARG A 269 8.73 19.00 20.67
C ARG A 269 7.86 18.91 21.92
N GLN A 270 7.73 17.72 22.51
CA GLN A 270 6.92 17.50 23.71
C GLN A 270 7.78 17.31 24.96
N GLY A 271 9.11 17.36 24.85
CA GLY A 271 10.00 16.97 25.95
C GLY A 271 9.80 15.53 26.40
N LYS A 272 9.33 14.65 25.50
CA LYS A 272 9.04 13.24 25.81
C LYS A 272 10.04 12.33 25.11
N TRP A 273 10.38 11.22 25.75
CA TRP A 273 11.21 10.18 25.15
C TRP A 273 10.53 9.59 23.92
N ASN A 274 9.39 8.93 24.11
CA ASN A 274 8.50 8.47 23.05
C ASN A 274 7.07 8.87 23.44
N PRO A 275 6.36 9.74 22.70
CA PRO A 275 4.98 10.12 23.02
C PRO A 275 3.94 9.03 22.70
N PHE A 276 4.37 8.00 21.97
CA PHE A 276 3.65 6.79 21.57
C PHE A 276 4.70 5.70 21.23
N SER A 277 4.29 4.46 21.01
CA SER A 277 5.20 3.32 20.80
C SER A 277 5.64 3.14 19.35
N LEU A 278 4.71 3.28 18.40
CA LEU A 278 4.99 3.09 16.97
C LEU A 278 4.28 4.14 16.10
N LEU A 279 5.00 4.71 15.14
CA LEU A 279 4.42 5.57 14.12
C LEU A 279 4.03 4.70 12.93
N VAL A 280 2.79 4.83 12.46
CA VAL A 280 2.28 4.11 11.30
C VAL A 280 1.85 5.11 10.25
N GLY A 281 2.65 5.24 9.19
CA GLY A 281 2.37 6.09 8.04
C GLY A 281 1.74 5.30 6.90
N ILE A 282 0.58 5.71 6.38
CA ILE A 282 -0.03 5.11 5.18
C ILE A 282 -0.03 6.11 4.04
N SER A 283 0.53 5.73 2.90
CA SER A 283 0.57 6.59 1.71
C SER A 283 -0.73 6.51 0.95
N LEU A 284 -1.37 7.66 0.70
CA LEU A 284 -2.57 7.75 -0.14
C LEU A 284 -2.29 8.35 -1.52
N SER A 285 -1.04 8.68 -1.81
CA SER A 285 -0.59 9.19 -3.11
C SER A 285 0.60 8.37 -3.62
N ASN A 286 0.75 8.27 -4.93
CA ASN A 286 2.00 7.77 -5.48
C ASN A 286 3.05 8.88 -5.37
N VAL A 287 4.22 8.53 -4.85
CA VAL A 287 5.36 9.43 -4.69
C VAL A 287 6.58 8.76 -5.35
N PRO A 288 6.59 8.68 -6.70
CA PRO A 288 7.54 7.83 -7.43
C PRO A 288 8.95 8.43 -7.53
N ALA A 289 9.10 9.71 -7.20
CA ALA A 289 10.37 10.42 -7.28
C ALA A 289 10.66 11.17 -5.96
N PRO A 290 11.93 11.48 -5.67
CA PRO A 290 12.29 12.44 -4.63
C PRO A 290 11.62 13.81 -4.88
N GLN A 291 11.58 14.64 -3.84
CA GLN A 291 11.01 16.00 -3.89
C GLN A 291 9.55 16.08 -4.37
N SER A 292 8.81 14.98 -4.26
CA SER A 292 7.36 14.93 -4.51
C SER A 292 6.59 14.95 -3.18
N GLY A 293 7.13 15.68 -2.20
CA GLY A 293 6.61 15.78 -0.86
C GLY A 293 6.92 14.57 0.01
N ASN A 294 7.89 13.72 -0.32
CA ASN A 294 8.17 12.44 0.35
C ASN A 294 8.26 12.52 1.89
N LEU A 295 8.06 11.40 2.58
CA LEU A 295 8.63 11.23 3.92
C LEU A 295 10.13 11.05 3.77
N LEU A 296 10.90 11.91 4.42
CA LEU A 296 12.35 11.82 4.47
C LEU A 296 12.74 11.15 5.79
N ALA A 297 13.38 10.00 5.70
CA ALA A 297 13.86 9.24 6.84
C ALA A 297 15.38 9.39 6.96
N PHE A 298 15.87 9.37 8.19
CA PHE A 298 17.30 9.25 8.48
C PHE A 298 17.53 7.87 9.11
N PRO A 299 17.92 6.85 8.31
CA PRO A 299 18.02 5.48 8.79
C PRO A 299 18.99 5.35 9.96
N ARG A 300 18.69 4.42 10.88
CA ARG A 300 19.49 4.06 12.07
C ARG A 300 19.62 5.14 13.14
N THR A 301 19.01 6.31 12.95
CA THR A 301 19.17 7.45 13.86
C THR A 301 18.45 7.27 15.19
N HIS A 302 17.47 6.37 15.29
CA HIS A 302 16.85 6.04 16.57
C HIS A 302 17.87 5.49 17.58
N HIS A 303 18.92 4.79 17.14
CA HIS A 303 20.02 4.36 18.01
C HIS A 303 20.90 5.53 18.44
N THR A 304 21.39 6.33 17.48
CA THR A 304 22.31 7.43 17.77
C THR A 304 21.65 8.51 18.62
N LEU A 305 20.40 8.85 18.31
CA LEU A 305 19.63 9.85 19.05
C LEU A 305 19.20 9.36 20.42
N HIS A 306 18.95 8.06 20.60
CA HIS A 306 18.68 7.51 21.93
C HIS A 306 19.90 7.68 22.85
N ALA A 307 21.10 7.37 22.37
CA ALA A 307 22.34 7.62 23.12
C ALA A 307 22.55 9.12 23.42
N MET A 308 22.22 10.00 22.48
CA MET A 308 22.33 11.46 22.68
C MET A 308 21.25 12.08 23.59
N LEU A 309 20.16 11.35 23.89
CA LEU A 309 19.09 11.80 24.79
C LEU A 309 19.32 11.37 26.25
N GLN A 310 20.21 10.40 26.49
CA GLN A 310 20.60 9.98 27.84
C GLN A 310 21.37 11.10 28.58
N GLU A 311 21.36 11.05 29.93
CA GLU A 311 21.94 12.10 30.78
C GLU A 311 23.36 12.52 30.33
N GLY A 312 23.56 13.82 30.14
CA GLY A 312 24.81 14.40 29.60
C GLY A 312 24.84 14.58 28.07
N GLY A 313 23.81 14.14 27.35
CA GLY A 313 23.71 14.27 25.90
C GLY A 313 23.20 15.63 25.39
N LEU A 314 23.64 16.01 24.18
CA LEU A 314 23.42 17.32 23.55
C LEU A 314 21.94 17.68 23.29
N LEU A 315 21.04 16.68 23.22
CA LEU A 315 19.67 16.88 22.78
C LEU A 315 18.71 17.33 23.89
N HIS A 316 19.09 17.25 25.18
CA HIS A 316 18.23 17.76 26.27
C HIS A 316 17.86 19.24 26.06
N LEU A 317 18.80 20.04 25.54
CA LEU A 317 18.62 21.47 25.24
C LEU A 317 17.71 21.74 24.02
N CYS A 318 17.59 20.78 23.11
CA CYS A 318 16.81 20.91 21.87
C CYS A 318 15.33 20.54 22.05
N THR A 319 14.93 20.04 23.22
CA THR A 319 13.56 19.53 23.49
C THR A 319 12.52 20.61 23.84
N SER A 320 12.86 21.89 23.65
CA SER A 320 12.03 23.03 24.10
C SER A 320 11.77 24.12 23.04
N SER A 321 12.15 23.91 21.76
CA SER A 321 12.04 24.99 20.77
C SER A 321 10.69 25.07 20.06
N ASP A 322 10.11 26.27 20.01
CA ASP A 322 9.01 26.65 19.10
C ASP A 322 9.43 26.68 17.62
N ALA A 323 10.70 26.44 17.30
CA ALA A 323 11.22 26.41 15.94
C ALA A 323 11.05 25.04 15.26
N VAL A 324 10.81 25.06 13.95
CA VAL A 324 10.60 23.87 13.10
C VAL A 324 11.75 22.86 13.22
N TRP A 325 13.00 23.35 13.33
CA TRP A 325 14.24 22.56 13.22
C TRP A 325 15.26 22.86 14.34
N GLY A 326 14.82 23.03 15.59
CA GLY A 326 15.75 23.22 16.72
C GLY A 326 16.67 24.44 16.58
N HIS A 327 16.17 25.53 15.99
CA HIS A 327 16.93 26.76 15.67
C HIS A 327 18.20 26.55 14.83
N GLY A 328 18.30 25.45 14.07
CA GLY A 328 19.48 25.13 13.26
C GLY A 328 20.67 24.61 14.08
N GLN A 329 20.45 24.23 15.34
CA GLN A 329 21.48 23.66 16.23
C GLN A 329 21.45 22.12 16.29
N LEU A 330 20.56 21.49 15.53
CA LEU A 330 20.50 20.03 15.47
C LEU A 330 21.77 19.48 14.82
N PRO A 331 22.30 18.33 15.30
CA PRO A 331 23.44 17.70 14.67
C PRO A 331 23.11 17.33 13.23
N ASP A 332 24.12 17.41 12.37
CA ASP A 332 24.03 16.99 10.99
C ASP A 332 24.02 15.46 10.91
N LEU A 333 22.90 14.89 10.47
CA LEU A 333 22.72 13.45 10.31
C LEU A 333 23.07 12.97 8.88
N GLY A 334 23.63 13.85 8.05
CA GLY A 334 23.89 13.59 6.64
C GLY A 334 22.64 13.74 5.77
N PRO A 335 22.71 13.36 4.49
CA PRO A 335 21.57 13.48 3.58
C PRO A 335 20.46 12.49 3.98
N PRO A 336 19.19 12.92 4.00
CA PRO A 336 18.08 12.01 4.26
C PRO A 336 17.80 11.08 3.08
N THR A 337 17.15 9.95 3.38
CA THR A 337 16.58 9.06 2.37
C THR A 337 15.13 9.45 2.08
N ALA A 338 14.84 9.82 0.83
CA ALA A 338 13.47 10.03 0.36
C ALA A 338 12.77 8.68 0.15
N LEU A 339 11.72 8.40 0.93
CA LEU A 339 10.94 7.20 0.75
C LEU A 339 10.04 7.34 -0.48
N LEU A 340 10.22 6.44 -1.45
CA LEU A 340 9.38 6.34 -2.64
C LEU A 340 8.23 5.38 -2.32
N LEU A 341 7.01 5.89 -2.29
CA LEU A 341 5.84 5.14 -1.80
C LEU A 341 4.74 5.14 -2.85
N ALA A 342 4.12 3.99 -3.08
CA ALA A 342 2.88 3.85 -3.82
C ALA A 342 1.67 4.01 -2.89
N LYS A 343 0.49 4.23 -3.48
CA LYS A 343 -0.79 4.17 -2.75
C LYS A 343 -0.94 2.82 -2.05
N GLY A 344 -1.27 2.86 -0.76
CA GLY A 344 -1.45 1.67 0.05
C GLY A 344 -0.17 1.14 0.71
N ASP A 345 1.00 1.71 0.39
CA ASP A 345 2.22 1.40 1.11
C ASP A 345 2.16 1.93 2.55
N VAL A 346 2.74 1.16 3.46
CA VAL A 346 2.79 1.48 4.88
C VAL A 346 4.23 1.62 5.34
N VAL A 347 4.49 2.66 6.13
CA VAL A 347 5.76 2.89 6.82
C VAL A 347 5.53 2.69 8.31
N LEU A 348 6.14 1.67 8.89
CA LEU A 348 6.26 1.52 10.34
C LEU A 348 7.55 2.22 10.76
N ALA A 349 7.50 3.18 11.67
CA ALA A 349 8.67 3.96 12.07
C ALA A 349 8.79 4.08 13.59
N HIS A 350 10.02 3.96 14.08
CA HIS A 350 10.35 4.15 15.48
C HIS A 350 10.21 5.64 15.85
N PRO A 351 9.56 6.00 16.98
CA PRO A 351 9.32 7.40 17.36
C PRO A 351 10.58 8.27 17.50
N LYS A 352 11.73 7.64 17.79
CA LYS A 352 13.04 8.31 17.89
C LYS A 352 13.81 8.40 16.57
N MET A 353 13.32 7.82 15.48
CA MET A 353 13.98 7.98 14.19
C MET A 353 13.81 9.43 13.73
N ALA A 354 14.92 10.10 13.42
CA ALA A 354 14.86 11.41 12.81
C ALA A 354 14.15 11.33 11.47
N HIS A 355 13.25 12.28 11.24
CA HIS A 355 12.53 12.38 9.98
C HIS A 355 12.08 13.82 9.73
N ARG A 356 11.61 14.05 8.51
CA ARG A 356 10.92 15.28 8.11
C ARG A 356 10.04 15.02 6.90
N GLY A 357 9.18 15.97 6.58
CA GLY A 357 8.66 16.02 5.22
C GLY A 357 9.66 16.65 4.25
N GLY A 358 9.74 16.07 3.06
CA GLY A 358 10.48 16.63 1.95
C GLY A 358 9.68 17.73 1.24
N PRO A 359 10.38 18.55 0.44
CA PRO A 359 9.72 19.53 -0.41
C PRO A 359 8.79 18.83 -1.40
N ASN A 360 7.74 19.53 -1.84
CA ASN A 360 6.87 19.07 -2.90
C ASN A 360 6.94 19.99 -4.13
N PHE A 361 7.80 19.66 -5.09
CA PHE A 361 7.89 20.35 -6.38
C PHE A 361 7.07 19.65 -7.49
N SER A 362 6.33 18.59 -7.14
CA SER A 362 5.40 17.95 -8.07
C SER A 362 4.13 18.80 -8.25
N PRO A 363 3.35 18.60 -9.32
CA PRO A 363 2.08 19.31 -9.51
C PRO A 363 0.95 18.75 -8.61
N ASP A 364 1.18 17.66 -7.89
CA ASP A 364 0.16 16.93 -7.14
C ASP A 364 0.28 17.16 -5.63
N ILE A 365 -0.84 17.14 -4.92
CA ILE A 365 -0.84 17.11 -3.44
C ILE A 365 -0.37 15.71 -3.00
N ARG A 366 0.64 15.65 -2.13
CA ARG A 366 1.02 14.41 -1.45
C ARG A 366 0.10 14.18 -0.26
N TYR A 367 -0.54 13.01 -0.22
CA TYR A 367 -1.45 12.60 0.85
C TYR A 367 -0.84 11.47 1.66
N GLN A 368 -0.70 11.69 2.97
CA GLN A 368 -0.26 10.67 3.90
C GLN A 368 -1.06 10.74 5.18
N ILE A 369 -1.30 9.59 5.79
CA ILE A 369 -1.94 9.47 7.08
C ILE A 369 -0.96 8.91 8.09
N TYR A 370 -0.98 9.43 9.31
CA TYR A 370 -0.18 8.91 10.42
C TYR A 370 -1.04 8.53 11.62
N TYR A 371 -0.91 7.28 12.07
CA TYR A 371 -1.38 6.83 13.38
C TYR A 371 -0.21 6.79 14.36
N ARG A 372 -0.50 7.17 15.60
CA ARG A 372 0.44 7.13 16.73
C ARG A 372 -0.02 6.03 17.67
N ILE A 373 0.50 4.83 17.47
CA ILE A 373 0.06 3.62 18.17
C ILE A 373 0.75 3.56 19.53
N LYS A 374 -0.01 3.25 20.57
CA LYS A 374 0.49 3.08 21.93
C LYS A 374 0.40 1.61 22.34
N HIS A 375 1.42 1.15 23.03
CA HIS A 375 1.33 -0.05 23.87
C HIS A 375 0.30 0.20 25.00
N LYS A 376 -0.51 -0.80 25.37
CA LYS A 376 -1.48 -0.70 26.49
C LYS A 376 -0.84 -0.24 27.80
N HIS A 377 0.40 -0.64 28.04
CA HIS A 377 1.23 -0.26 29.18
C HIS A 377 2.23 0.88 28.90
N HIS A 378 2.07 1.63 27.81
CA HIS A 378 3.01 2.68 27.38
C HIS A 378 3.36 3.68 28.51
N ALA A 379 2.37 4.12 29.30
CA ALA A 379 2.61 5.04 30.41
C ALA A 379 3.50 4.43 31.52
N ALA A 380 3.30 3.14 31.83
CA ALA A 380 4.10 2.44 32.85
C ALA A 380 5.54 2.16 32.39
N ARG A 381 5.76 2.05 31.08
CA ARG A 381 7.06 1.73 30.46
C ARG A 381 7.90 2.96 30.10
N GLN A 382 7.40 4.18 30.29
CA GLN A 382 8.11 5.42 29.94
C GLN A 382 9.54 5.50 30.52
N ARG A 383 9.74 5.11 31.78
CA ARG A 383 11.08 5.15 32.39
C ARG A 383 12.02 4.10 31.79
N GLN A 384 11.49 2.96 31.35
CA GLN A 384 12.31 1.91 30.73
C GLN A 384 12.87 2.37 29.39
N LEU A 385 12.14 3.23 28.68
CA LEU A 385 12.56 3.85 27.41
C LEU A 385 13.80 4.76 27.52
N GLU A 386 14.25 5.07 28.73
CA GLU A 386 15.48 5.82 28.97
C GLU A 386 16.73 4.95 28.75
N THR A 387 16.63 3.66 29.10
CA THR A 387 17.73 2.70 29.05
C THR A 387 17.56 1.63 27.98
N ASP A 388 16.34 1.40 27.53
CA ASP A 388 15.99 0.39 26.53
C ASP A 388 15.16 1.02 25.41
N LEU A 389 15.79 1.11 24.24
CA LEU A 389 15.22 1.70 23.03
C LEU A 389 13.86 1.08 22.64
N PHE A 390 13.68 -0.21 22.91
CA PHE A 390 12.53 -0.99 22.45
C PHE A 390 11.57 -1.39 23.58
N ALA A 391 11.69 -0.80 24.77
CA ALA A 391 10.96 -1.24 25.96
C ALA A 391 9.42 -1.32 25.78
N ASP A 392 8.83 -0.55 24.86
CA ASP A 392 7.40 -0.57 24.54
C ASP A 392 7.05 -1.22 23.18
N LEU A 393 7.97 -2.02 22.65
CA LEU A 393 7.89 -2.81 21.42
C LEU A 393 8.31 -4.27 21.71
N ASP A 394 7.40 -5.04 22.31
CA ASP A 394 7.68 -6.41 22.78
C ASP A 394 8.28 -7.32 21.70
N GLY A 395 7.84 -7.17 20.45
CA GLY A 395 8.28 -8.01 19.32
C GLY A 395 9.74 -7.77 18.91
N CYS A 396 10.35 -6.67 19.33
CA CYS A 396 11.75 -6.37 19.05
C CYS A 396 12.73 -7.14 19.96
N HIS A 397 12.25 -7.71 21.07
CA HIS A 397 13.07 -8.49 22.01
C HIS A 397 13.13 -9.99 21.69
N THR A 398 12.22 -10.51 20.87
CA THR A 398 12.13 -11.94 20.53
C THR A 398 13.14 -12.42 19.48
N THR A 399 14.02 -11.53 19.01
CA THR A 399 15.01 -11.79 17.94
C THR A 399 16.46 -11.97 18.44
N THR A 400 16.69 -12.11 19.75
CA THR A 400 18.01 -12.43 20.31
C THR A 400 18.24 -13.91 20.51
#